data_AF-A0A8T4BWU2-F1
#
_entry.id   AF-A0A8T4BWU2-F1
#
_cell.length_a   1.000
_cell.length_b   1.000
_cell.length_c   1.000
_cell.angle_alpha   90.00
_cell.angle_beta   90.00
_cell.angle_gamma   90.00
#
_symmetry.space_group_name_H-M   'P 1'
#
loop_
_entity.id
_entity.type
_entity.pdbx_description
1 polymer ?
#
loop_
_entity_poly.entity_id
_entity_poly.type
_entity_poly.pdbx_seq_one_letter_code
_entity_poly.pdbx_strand_id
1 'polypeptide(L)'
;MKISKSFVLKGGAAAQTYLPLKQQRASVDIDLITSLKPNEIKEIFMNQINKLDFATVKIHKPKKFKDKLPLITYLIDLPSITKEEETIQLKVDILFEEIESYKVEEIKNKELFALKIENKIPCIKLGSLVADKLLTLASKSIGIDESRQEQLPKHVYDLIRLMDLMKIEDFNDLLFSFEKISKAEMRFRGISHELPGVIEHIKEILIEFAKVDIEDKKFKKLITDFQSAYVNRESRKSLQEWAIDCLKLNYLVKVIKDVLVDKKDNNERYNKFVEFKKEFEDIVKMSVDDKKSLRENLLKEANEKLKYWKFLKGKSEERIFLELKQLDW
;
A
#
# COMPACT_ATOMS: atom_id res chain seq x y z
N MET A 1 -13.25 16.10 14.60
CA MET A 1 -14.64 15.64 14.82
C MET A 1 -14.67 14.11 14.83
N LYS A 2 -15.42 13.47 15.74
CA LYS A 2 -15.63 12.00 15.73
C LYS A 2 -16.98 11.70 15.09
N ILE A 3 -17.00 10.96 13.98
CA ILE A 3 -18.22 10.67 13.21
C ILE A 3 -19.08 9.62 13.92
N SER A 4 -18.54 8.40 14.08
CA SER A 4 -19.11 7.30 14.88
C SER A 4 -18.06 6.19 15.02
N LYS A 5 -18.24 5.24 15.96
CA LYS A 5 -17.42 4.01 16.02
C LYS A 5 -17.67 3.05 14.85
N SER A 6 -18.76 3.24 14.13
CA SER A 6 -19.14 2.42 12.96
C SER A 6 -18.39 2.78 11.68
N PHE A 7 -17.55 3.82 11.70
CA PHE A 7 -16.66 4.17 10.59
C PHE A 7 -15.22 3.88 11.00
N VAL A 8 -14.51 3.14 10.17
CA VAL A 8 -13.12 2.76 10.40
C VAL A 8 -12.23 3.40 9.33
N LEU A 9 -11.16 4.08 9.76
CA LEU A 9 -10.19 4.70 8.87
C LEU A 9 -9.38 3.65 8.11
N LYS A 10 -9.22 3.83 6.78
CA LYS A 10 -8.34 3.05 5.91
C LYS A 10 -7.50 3.92 4.97
N GLY A 11 -6.87 3.31 3.97
CA GLY A 11 -6.29 4.00 2.83
C GLY A 11 -5.01 4.77 3.13
N GLY A 12 -4.84 5.94 2.50
CA GLY A 12 -3.64 6.78 2.65
C GLY A 12 -3.54 7.42 4.04
N ALA A 13 -4.65 7.93 4.55
CA ALA A 13 -4.72 8.55 5.88
C ALA A 13 -4.41 7.54 7.00
N ALA A 14 -4.92 6.29 6.91
CA ALA A 14 -4.56 5.23 7.86
C ALA A 14 -3.06 4.93 7.85
N ALA A 15 -2.42 4.88 6.68
CA ALA A 15 -0.97 4.63 6.57
C ALA A 15 -0.14 5.67 7.32
N GLN A 16 -0.52 6.94 7.24
CA GLN A 16 0.17 8.01 7.95
C GLN A 16 0.18 7.80 9.48
N THR A 17 -0.80 7.10 10.04
CA THR A 17 -0.90 6.85 11.50
C THR A 17 0.18 5.92 12.05
N TYR A 18 0.81 5.12 11.17
CA TYR A 18 1.89 4.20 11.50
C TYR A 18 3.27 4.77 11.17
N LEU A 19 3.35 5.73 10.26
CA LEU A 19 4.61 6.23 9.72
C LEU A 19 5.09 7.50 10.43
N PRO A 20 6.40 7.67 10.63
CA PRO A 20 6.94 8.93 11.14
C PRO A 20 6.73 10.05 10.12
N LEU A 21 6.53 11.30 10.59
CA LEU A 21 6.18 12.46 9.75
C LEU A 21 7.06 12.62 8.50
N LYS A 22 8.37 12.43 8.63
CA LYS A 22 9.31 12.56 7.50
C LYS A 22 9.03 11.56 6.37
N GLN A 23 8.53 10.38 6.70
CA GLN A 23 8.23 9.31 5.76
C GLN A 23 6.79 9.34 5.24
N GLN A 24 5.90 10.10 5.89
CA GLN A 24 4.54 10.29 5.40
C GLN A 24 4.57 11.06 4.07
N ARG A 25 3.87 10.52 3.07
CA ARG A 25 3.52 11.28 1.87
C ARG A 25 2.27 12.10 2.13
N ALA A 26 2.04 13.15 1.34
CA ALA A 26 0.77 13.86 1.36
C ALA A 26 -0.37 12.89 0.97
N SER A 27 -1.45 12.93 1.75
CA SER A 27 -2.72 12.25 1.47
C SER A 27 -3.83 13.26 1.68
N VAL A 28 -4.63 13.50 0.65
CA VAL A 28 -5.68 14.53 0.65
C VAL A 28 -7.06 13.90 0.86
N ASP A 29 -7.19 12.61 0.50
CA ASP A 29 -8.43 11.86 0.63
C ASP A 29 -8.54 11.19 2.02
N ILE A 30 -9.76 11.12 2.54
CA ILE A 30 -10.12 10.31 3.71
C ILE A 30 -10.92 9.11 3.24
N ASP A 31 -10.34 7.93 3.42
CA ASP A 31 -10.99 6.65 3.11
C ASP A 31 -11.54 6.01 4.39
N LEU A 32 -12.83 5.68 4.39
CA LEU A 32 -13.52 5.03 5.51
C LEU A 32 -14.18 3.73 5.03
N ILE A 33 -14.24 2.72 5.91
CA ILE A 33 -15.11 1.54 5.74
C ILE A 33 -16.22 1.54 6.78
N THR A 34 -17.37 0.99 6.39
CA THR A 34 -18.49 0.77 7.30
C THR A 34 -19.38 -0.39 6.85
N SER A 35 -19.98 -1.08 7.83
CA SER A 35 -21.03 -2.08 7.61
C SER A 35 -22.45 -1.48 7.65
N LEU A 36 -22.58 -0.16 7.82
CA LEU A 36 -23.86 0.55 7.84
C LEU A 36 -24.51 0.58 6.45
N LYS A 37 -25.84 0.63 6.39
CA LYS A 37 -26.57 0.81 5.14
C LYS A 37 -26.47 2.27 4.66
N PRO A 38 -26.58 2.52 3.33
CA PRO A 38 -26.50 3.87 2.76
C PRO A 38 -27.36 4.94 3.46
N ASN A 39 -28.58 4.59 3.87
CA ASN A 39 -29.50 5.52 4.54
C ASN A 39 -29.00 5.92 5.94
N GLU A 40 -28.42 4.98 6.70
CA GLU A 40 -27.89 5.21 8.05
C GLU A 40 -26.64 6.11 7.99
N ILE A 41 -25.80 5.93 6.97
CA ILE A 41 -24.63 6.80 6.75
C ILE A 41 -25.06 8.22 6.51
N LYS A 42 -26.03 8.46 5.62
CA LYS A 42 -26.46 9.81 5.29
C LYS A 42 -26.88 10.56 6.56
N GLU A 43 -27.66 9.91 7.41
CA GLU A 43 -28.09 10.50 8.67
C GLU A 43 -26.89 10.80 9.61
N ILE A 44 -26.06 9.80 9.91
CA ILE A 44 -24.95 9.97 10.86
C ILE A 44 -23.91 10.98 10.32
N PHE A 45 -23.55 10.88 9.05
CA PHE A 45 -22.53 11.71 8.43
C PHE A 45 -23.01 13.16 8.29
N MET A 46 -24.21 13.38 7.74
CA MET A 46 -24.75 14.74 7.59
C MET A 46 -25.02 15.39 8.94
N ASN A 47 -25.49 14.64 9.95
CA ASN A 47 -25.68 15.18 11.30
C ASN A 47 -24.39 15.68 11.94
N GLN A 48 -23.23 15.13 11.55
CA GLN A 48 -21.94 15.61 12.06
C GLN A 48 -21.42 16.76 11.22
N ILE A 49 -21.50 16.70 9.89
CA ILE A 49 -21.01 17.80 9.05
C ILE A 49 -21.87 19.06 9.20
N ASN A 50 -23.20 18.93 9.39
CA ASN A 50 -24.07 20.09 9.61
C ASN A 50 -23.77 20.86 10.91
N LYS A 51 -22.91 20.32 11.80
CA LYS A 51 -22.40 21.05 12.97
C LYS A 51 -21.19 21.93 12.65
N LEU A 52 -20.69 21.87 11.41
CA LEU A 52 -19.56 22.66 10.92
C LEU A 52 -20.14 23.80 10.07
N ASP A 53 -20.39 24.94 10.70
CA ASP A 53 -21.04 26.11 10.06
C ASP A 53 -20.25 26.67 8.86
N PHE A 54 -18.97 26.30 8.72
CA PHE A 54 -18.08 26.71 7.63
C PHE A 54 -17.93 25.67 6.52
N ALA A 55 -18.58 24.51 6.61
CA ALA A 55 -18.43 23.42 5.65
C ALA A 55 -19.65 23.30 4.74
N THR A 56 -19.44 23.28 3.42
CA THR A 56 -20.50 22.96 2.46
C THR A 56 -20.30 21.55 1.91
N VAL A 57 -21.33 20.70 2.02
CA VAL A 57 -21.26 19.29 1.59
C VAL A 57 -22.00 19.08 0.28
N LYS A 58 -21.32 18.43 -0.66
CA LYS A 58 -21.92 17.92 -1.90
C LYS A 58 -21.71 16.42 -1.95
N ILE A 59 -22.79 15.67 -2.12
CA ILE A 59 -22.70 14.24 -2.43
C ILE A 59 -22.23 14.12 -3.88
N HIS A 60 -21.09 13.49 -4.10
CA HIS A 60 -20.61 13.21 -5.45
C HIS A 60 -21.12 11.85 -5.90
N LYS A 61 -21.92 11.84 -6.97
CA LYS A 61 -22.25 10.63 -7.70
C LYS A 61 -21.35 10.56 -8.94
N PRO A 62 -20.50 9.53 -9.08
CA PRO A 62 -19.65 9.39 -10.26
C PRO A 62 -20.49 9.37 -11.55
N LYS A 63 -20.11 10.17 -12.55
CA LYS A 63 -20.82 10.25 -13.85
C LYS A 63 -20.73 8.96 -14.68
N LYS A 64 -19.74 8.11 -14.40
CA LYS A 64 -19.59 6.77 -14.98
C LYS A 64 -19.58 5.77 -13.84
N PHE A 65 -20.73 5.15 -13.56
CA PHE A 65 -20.80 3.90 -12.81
C PHE A 65 -20.21 2.79 -13.68
N LYS A 66 -18.89 2.81 -13.86
CA LYS A 66 -18.17 1.60 -14.27
C LYS A 66 -17.94 0.83 -12.97
N ASP A 67 -18.67 -0.26 -12.86
CA ASP A 67 -18.68 -1.22 -11.76
C ASP A 67 -19.49 -0.79 -10.55
N LYS A 68 -20.43 -1.66 -10.17
CA LYS A 68 -20.43 -2.24 -8.82
C LYS A 68 -20.37 -1.27 -7.64
N LEU A 69 -19.19 -0.64 -7.46
CA LEU A 69 -18.50 -0.37 -6.20
C LEU A 69 -19.42 0.18 -5.13
N PRO A 70 -19.44 -0.42 -3.93
CA PRO A 70 -20.37 -0.03 -2.92
C PRO A 70 -19.71 1.16 -2.20
N LEU A 71 -19.73 2.33 -2.82
CA LEU A 71 -19.03 3.53 -2.36
C LEU A 71 -19.98 4.73 -2.39
N ILE A 72 -19.91 5.56 -1.35
CA ILE A 72 -20.40 6.94 -1.41
C ILE A 72 -19.23 7.90 -1.24
N THR A 73 -19.15 8.88 -2.13
CA THR A 73 -18.18 9.97 -2.04
C THR A 73 -18.87 11.26 -1.58
N TYR A 74 -18.33 11.86 -0.53
CA TYR A 74 -18.67 13.22 -0.12
C TYR A 74 -17.54 14.18 -0.50
N LEU A 75 -17.90 15.32 -1.09
CA LEU A 75 -17.01 16.45 -1.31
C LEU A 75 -17.39 17.54 -0.31
N ILE A 76 -16.45 17.94 0.52
CA ILE A 76 -16.65 18.93 1.58
C ILE A 76 -15.80 20.15 1.23
N ASP A 77 -16.46 21.23 0.84
CA ASP A 77 -15.80 22.52 0.60
C ASP A 77 -15.53 23.17 1.97
N LEU A 78 -14.27 23.50 2.24
CA LEU A 78 -13.77 24.10 3.49
C LEU A 78 -12.97 25.37 3.16
N PRO A 79 -12.93 26.38 4.04
CA PRO A 79 -12.06 27.54 3.84
C PRO A 79 -10.58 27.14 3.92
N SER A 80 -9.76 27.72 3.05
CA SER A 80 -8.30 27.58 3.09
C SER A 80 -7.75 28.36 4.29
N ILE A 81 -6.84 27.72 5.04
CA ILE A 81 -6.13 28.37 6.16
C ILE A 81 -4.88 29.14 5.69
N THR A 82 -4.47 28.97 4.45
CA THR A 82 -3.23 29.57 3.90
C THR A 82 -3.49 30.70 2.91
N LYS A 83 -4.72 30.81 2.41
CA LYS A 83 -5.11 31.81 1.42
C LYS A 83 -6.53 32.26 1.73
N GLU A 84 -6.68 33.53 2.07
CA GLU A 84 -7.98 34.14 2.29
C GLU A 84 -8.84 33.98 1.02
N GLU A 85 -10.15 33.75 1.22
CA GLU A 85 -11.16 33.60 0.15
C GLU A 85 -11.04 32.36 -0.76
N GLU A 86 -10.02 31.51 -0.62
CA GLU A 86 -9.97 30.22 -1.33
C GLU A 86 -10.69 29.12 -0.55
N THR A 87 -11.47 28.29 -1.25
CA THR A 87 -12.03 27.05 -0.72
C THR A 87 -11.19 25.86 -1.13
N ILE A 88 -10.82 25.01 -0.16
CA ILE A 88 -10.24 23.68 -0.40
C ILE A 88 -11.36 22.64 -0.38
N GLN A 89 -11.26 21.63 -1.25
CA GLN A 89 -12.22 20.54 -1.29
C GLN A 89 -11.61 19.28 -0.67
N LEU A 90 -12.21 18.80 0.41
CA LEU A 90 -11.88 17.53 1.03
C LEU A 90 -12.76 16.43 0.46
N LYS A 91 -12.14 15.36 -0.03
CA LYS A 91 -12.84 14.17 -0.52
C LYS A 91 -12.88 13.10 0.56
N VAL A 92 -14.09 12.63 0.88
CA VAL A 92 -14.31 11.52 1.82
C VAL A 92 -14.99 10.38 1.08
N ASP A 93 -14.26 9.29 0.92
CA ASP A 93 -14.74 8.06 0.29
C ASP A 93 -15.16 7.07 1.39
N ILE A 94 -16.43 6.66 1.38
CA ILE A 94 -16.99 5.72 2.35
C ILE A 94 -17.41 4.45 1.63
N LEU A 95 -16.67 3.38 1.89
CA LEU A 95 -16.81 2.07 1.27
C LEU A 95 -17.68 1.16 2.15
N PHE A 96 -18.74 0.57 1.58
CA PHE A 96 -19.60 -0.38 2.27
C PHE A 96 -19.00 -1.77 2.17
N GLU A 97 -18.31 -2.17 3.23
CA GLU A 97 -17.65 -3.45 3.32
C GLU A 97 -17.91 -4.08 4.68
N GLU A 98 -17.82 -5.41 4.73
CA GLU A 98 -17.83 -6.16 5.97
C GLU A 98 -16.58 -5.80 6.78
N ILE A 99 -16.75 -4.98 7.83
CA ILE A 99 -15.65 -4.58 8.74
C ILE A 99 -14.96 -5.84 9.31
N GLU A 100 -15.68 -6.95 9.42
CA GLU A 100 -15.21 -8.26 9.85
C GLU A 100 -14.12 -8.86 8.95
N SER A 101 -13.95 -8.35 7.72
CA SER A 101 -12.83 -8.68 6.84
C SER A 101 -11.51 -8.03 7.29
N TYR A 102 -11.59 -7.10 8.22
CA TYR A 102 -10.46 -6.32 8.73
C TYR A 102 -10.24 -6.57 10.21
N LYS A 103 -8.98 -6.45 10.63
CA LYS A 103 -8.63 -6.28 12.04
C LYS A 103 -8.56 -4.78 12.32
N VAL A 104 -9.20 -4.35 13.40
CA VAL A 104 -9.41 -2.93 13.72
C VAL A 104 -8.85 -2.64 15.12
N GLU A 105 -8.34 -1.42 15.30
CA GLU A 105 -7.90 -0.90 16.58
C GLU A 105 -8.39 0.56 16.78
N GLU A 106 -8.33 1.05 18.01
CA GLU A 106 -8.54 2.48 18.29
C GLU A 106 -7.18 3.19 18.35
N ILE A 107 -6.96 4.14 17.45
CA ILE A 107 -5.77 5.00 17.47
C ILE A 107 -6.07 6.34 18.14
N LYS A 108 -5.08 6.92 18.83
CA LYS A 108 -5.14 8.23 19.48
C LYS A 108 -3.76 8.88 19.46
N ASN A 109 -3.71 10.21 19.55
CA ASN A 109 -2.49 11.02 19.70
C ASN A 109 -1.49 10.76 18.56
N LYS A 110 -1.98 10.70 17.32
CA LYS A 110 -1.16 10.49 16.11
C LYS A 110 -0.98 11.80 15.37
N GLU A 111 0.25 12.09 14.97
CA GLU A 111 0.57 13.24 14.13
C GLU A 111 0.65 12.79 12.68
N LEU A 112 -0.23 13.36 11.85
CA LEU A 112 -0.21 13.19 10.41
C LEU A 112 0.32 14.48 9.77
N PHE A 113 0.72 14.38 8.49
CA PHE A 113 1.36 15.45 7.74
C PHE A 113 0.66 16.81 7.86
N ALA A 114 -0.68 16.83 7.86
CA ALA A 114 -1.47 18.05 7.91
C ALA A 114 -2.40 18.16 9.12
N LEU A 115 -2.45 17.15 10.01
CA LEU A 115 -3.41 17.12 11.11
C LEU A 115 -2.92 16.27 12.29
N LYS A 116 -3.41 16.60 13.48
CA LYS A 116 -3.20 15.80 14.69
C LYS A 116 -4.50 15.10 15.09
N ILE A 117 -4.43 13.79 15.30
CA ILE A 117 -5.54 12.98 15.82
C ILE A 117 -5.48 13.04 17.35
N GLU A 118 -6.32 13.86 17.97
CA GLU A 118 -6.41 13.97 19.43
C GLU A 118 -7.42 12.99 20.03
N ASN A 119 -8.47 12.68 19.26
CA ASN A 119 -9.56 11.80 19.68
C ASN A 119 -9.31 10.35 19.28
N LYS A 120 -9.86 9.41 20.06
CA LYS A 120 -9.86 7.99 19.70
C LYS A 120 -10.72 7.74 18.47
N ILE A 121 -10.11 7.28 17.39
CA ILE A 121 -10.80 6.90 16.15
C ILE A 121 -10.52 5.43 15.81
N PRO A 122 -11.50 4.67 15.31
CA PRO A 122 -11.26 3.33 14.78
C PRO A 122 -10.41 3.41 13.50
N CYS A 123 -9.41 2.55 13.39
CA CYS A 123 -8.54 2.43 12.23
C CYS A 123 -8.24 0.96 11.97
N ILE A 124 -8.09 0.56 10.71
CA ILE A 124 -7.61 -0.79 10.41
C ILE A 124 -6.17 -0.96 10.92
N LYS A 125 -5.88 -2.12 11.51
CA LYS A 125 -4.57 -2.49 12.03
C LYS A 125 -3.53 -2.55 10.90
N LEU A 126 -2.25 -2.44 11.27
CA LEU A 126 -1.12 -2.44 10.33
C LEU A 126 -1.17 -3.62 9.36
N GLY A 127 -1.33 -4.85 9.86
CA GLY A 127 -1.43 -6.06 9.03
C GLY A 127 -2.54 -5.99 7.99
N SER A 128 -3.76 -5.64 8.42
CA SER A 128 -4.91 -5.47 7.53
C SER A 128 -4.73 -4.34 6.51
N LEU A 129 -4.06 -3.26 6.89
CA LEU A 129 -3.72 -2.15 5.98
C LEU A 129 -2.73 -2.59 4.90
N VAL A 130 -1.71 -3.39 5.26
CA VAL A 130 -0.77 -3.95 4.29
C VAL A 130 -1.49 -4.89 3.33
N ALA A 131 -2.37 -5.76 3.85
CA ALA A 131 -3.20 -6.63 3.01
C ALA A 131 -4.05 -5.82 2.01
N ASP A 132 -4.84 -4.86 2.48
CA ASP A 132 -5.68 -3.99 1.66
C ASP A 132 -4.86 -3.31 0.54
N LYS A 133 -3.70 -2.73 0.89
CA LYS A 133 -2.82 -2.09 -0.11
C LYS A 133 -2.19 -3.08 -1.08
N LEU A 134 -1.78 -4.28 -0.66
CA LEU A 134 -1.26 -5.29 -1.59
C LEU A 134 -2.31 -5.69 -2.63
N LEU A 135 -3.56 -5.89 -2.21
CA LEU A 135 -4.65 -6.27 -3.10
C LEU A 135 -4.95 -5.20 -4.15
N THR A 136 -4.69 -3.91 -3.86
CA THR A 136 -4.80 -2.84 -4.88
C THR A 136 -3.85 -3.03 -6.06
N LEU A 137 -2.74 -3.76 -5.88
CA LEU A 137 -1.78 -4.05 -6.95
C LEU A 137 -2.23 -5.18 -7.89
N ALA A 138 -3.28 -5.93 -7.55
CA ALA A 138 -3.81 -7.02 -8.38
C ALA A 138 -4.61 -6.49 -9.59
N SER A 139 -4.04 -5.60 -10.39
CA SER A 139 -4.75 -4.77 -11.39
C SER A 139 -5.49 -5.56 -12.46
N LYS A 140 -5.06 -6.81 -12.75
CA LYS A 140 -5.70 -7.71 -13.71
C LYS A 140 -6.86 -8.53 -13.12
N SER A 141 -7.13 -8.43 -11.81
CA SER A 141 -8.25 -9.12 -11.15
C SER A 141 -9.07 -8.18 -10.26
N ILE A 142 -8.66 -8.00 -9.00
CA ILE A 142 -9.43 -7.26 -7.98
C ILE A 142 -8.84 -5.90 -7.62
N GLY A 143 -7.68 -5.56 -8.16
CA GLY A 143 -6.97 -4.35 -7.82
C GLY A 143 -7.49 -3.10 -8.54
N ILE A 144 -6.61 -2.10 -8.60
CA ILE A 144 -6.83 -0.85 -9.30
C ILE A 144 -6.80 -1.10 -10.81
N ASP A 145 -7.85 -0.65 -11.49
CA ASP A 145 -7.97 -0.71 -12.95
C ASP A 145 -6.84 0.03 -13.68
N GLU A 146 -6.52 -0.41 -14.90
CA GLU A 146 -5.43 0.18 -15.71
C GLU A 146 -5.57 1.69 -15.92
N SER A 147 -6.80 2.23 -15.94
CA SER A 147 -7.05 3.67 -16.08
C SER A 147 -6.61 4.50 -14.87
N ARG A 148 -6.27 3.86 -13.74
CA ARG A 148 -5.89 4.48 -12.46
C ARG A 148 -4.48 4.09 -12.00
N GLN A 149 -3.61 3.68 -12.93
CA GLN A 149 -2.26 3.23 -12.60
C GLN A 149 -1.37 4.30 -11.96
N GLU A 150 -1.71 5.58 -12.08
CA GLU A 150 -1.04 6.68 -11.37
C GLU A 150 -1.14 6.57 -9.84
N GLN A 151 -2.04 5.74 -9.33
CA GLN A 151 -2.15 5.46 -7.90
C GLN A 151 -1.13 4.42 -7.42
N LEU A 152 -0.66 3.51 -8.29
CA LEU A 152 0.20 2.39 -7.89
C LEU A 152 1.48 2.81 -7.14
N PRO A 153 2.23 3.86 -7.56
CA PRO A 153 3.38 4.32 -6.80
C PRO A 153 3.05 4.71 -5.36
N LYS A 154 1.87 5.26 -5.09
CA LYS A 154 1.42 5.61 -3.73
C LYS A 154 1.31 4.37 -2.86
N HIS A 155 0.74 3.29 -3.39
CA HIS A 155 0.57 2.03 -2.68
C HIS A 155 1.92 1.35 -2.41
N VAL A 156 2.80 1.27 -3.41
CA VAL A 156 4.15 0.70 -3.25
C VAL A 156 4.97 1.49 -2.22
N TYR A 157 4.92 2.84 -2.27
CA TYR A 157 5.60 3.71 -1.32
C TYR A 157 5.14 3.52 0.12
N ASP A 158 3.83 3.36 0.34
CA ASP A 158 3.27 3.09 1.66
C ASP A 158 3.65 1.66 2.11
N LEU A 159 3.47 0.68 1.24
CA LEU A 159 3.68 -0.75 1.52
C LEU A 159 5.08 -1.04 2.04
N ILE A 160 6.13 -0.52 1.37
CA ILE A 160 7.50 -0.81 1.78
C ILE A 160 7.79 -0.33 3.21
N ARG A 161 7.26 0.84 3.58
CA ARG A 161 7.47 1.42 4.92
C ARG A 161 6.64 0.73 5.98
N LEU A 162 5.38 0.40 5.66
CA LEU A 162 4.50 -0.34 6.56
C LEU A 162 5.04 -1.76 6.81
N MET A 163 5.52 -2.41 5.76
CA MET A 163 6.12 -3.74 5.84
C MET A 163 7.35 -3.77 6.75
N ASP A 164 8.17 -2.71 6.75
CA ASP A 164 9.35 -2.65 7.60
C ASP A 164 9.00 -2.60 9.11
N LEU A 165 7.78 -2.18 9.48
CA LEU A 165 7.29 -2.09 10.86
C LEU A 165 6.59 -3.38 11.38
N MET A 166 6.26 -4.32 10.51
CA MET A 166 5.39 -5.45 10.86
C MET A 166 6.04 -6.44 11.83
N LYS A 167 5.27 -6.80 12.85
CA LYS A 167 5.53 -7.93 13.77
C LYS A 167 4.78 -9.19 13.33
N ILE A 168 4.99 -10.30 14.03
CA ILE A 168 4.30 -11.56 13.75
C ILE A 168 2.77 -11.42 13.87
N GLU A 169 2.29 -10.63 14.83
CA GLU A 169 0.86 -10.36 15.00
C GLU A 169 0.29 -9.62 13.79
N ASP A 170 1.03 -8.63 13.27
CA ASP A 170 0.65 -7.89 12.06
C ASP A 170 0.67 -8.80 10.83
N PHE A 171 1.63 -9.73 10.75
CA PHE A 171 1.68 -10.71 9.67
C PHE A 171 0.47 -11.66 9.70
N ASN A 172 0.05 -12.11 10.88
CA ASN A 172 -1.16 -12.91 11.02
C ASN A 172 -2.43 -12.11 10.66
N ASP A 173 -2.51 -10.85 11.08
CA ASP A 173 -3.61 -9.94 10.72
C ASP A 173 -3.63 -9.67 9.20
N LEU A 174 -2.46 -9.55 8.57
CA LEU A 174 -2.31 -9.48 7.11
C LEU A 174 -2.89 -10.72 6.45
N LEU A 175 -2.47 -11.92 6.82
CA LEU A 175 -2.94 -13.16 6.20
C LEU A 175 -4.45 -13.32 6.31
N PHE A 176 -5.01 -13.06 7.49
CA PHE A 176 -6.45 -13.07 7.74
C PHE A 176 -7.19 -12.11 6.81
N SER A 177 -6.77 -10.84 6.77
CA SER A 177 -7.46 -9.82 5.98
C SER A 177 -7.26 -10.01 4.49
N PHE A 178 -6.07 -10.43 4.05
CA PHE A 178 -5.78 -10.68 2.64
C PHE A 178 -6.75 -11.70 2.06
N GLU A 179 -6.98 -12.82 2.76
CA GLU A 179 -7.92 -13.83 2.30
C GLU A 179 -9.38 -13.33 2.30
N LYS A 180 -9.80 -12.63 3.36
CA LYS A 180 -11.19 -12.14 3.53
C LYS A 180 -11.54 -11.05 2.51
N ILE A 181 -10.69 -10.03 2.39
CA ILE A 181 -10.88 -8.92 1.45
C ILE A 181 -10.86 -9.46 0.02
N SER A 182 -9.91 -10.35 -0.32
CA SER A 182 -9.86 -10.97 -1.65
C SER A 182 -11.17 -11.67 -2.01
N LYS A 183 -11.72 -12.48 -1.09
CA LYS A 183 -13.00 -13.18 -1.30
C LYS A 183 -14.17 -12.20 -1.46
N ALA A 184 -14.21 -11.14 -0.65
CA ALA A 184 -15.25 -10.12 -0.74
C ALA A 184 -15.20 -9.38 -2.09
N GLU A 185 -14.03 -8.92 -2.51
CA GLU A 185 -13.80 -8.24 -3.79
C GLU A 185 -14.14 -9.12 -5.00
N MET A 186 -13.74 -10.40 -4.98
CA MET A 186 -14.07 -11.34 -6.05
C MET A 186 -15.58 -11.53 -6.21
N ARG A 187 -16.30 -11.73 -5.09
CA ARG A 187 -17.77 -11.82 -5.08
C ARG A 187 -18.41 -10.55 -5.62
N PHE A 188 -17.89 -9.41 -5.20
CA PHE A 188 -18.41 -8.11 -5.56
C PHE A 188 -18.30 -7.82 -7.06
N ARG A 189 -17.15 -8.15 -7.65
CA ARG A 189 -16.86 -7.97 -9.07
C ARG A 189 -17.44 -9.09 -9.95
N GLY A 190 -17.99 -10.14 -9.34
CA GLY A 190 -18.51 -11.30 -10.06
C GLY A 190 -17.44 -12.06 -10.85
N ILE A 191 -16.17 -12.00 -10.42
CA ILE A 191 -15.06 -12.66 -11.09
C ILE A 191 -14.79 -14.02 -10.44
N SER A 192 -14.47 -15.03 -11.26
CA SER A 192 -14.22 -16.42 -10.84
C SER A 192 -12.74 -16.71 -10.57
N HIS A 193 -11.94 -15.69 -10.26
CA HIS A 193 -10.53 -15.91 -9.94
C HIS A 193 -10.39 -16.68 -8.63
N GLU A 194 -9.28 -17.39 -8.48
CA GLU A 194 -8.89 -17.99 -7.22
C GLU A 194 -7.76 -17.16 -6.57
N LEU A 195 -7.59 -17.33 -5.26
CA LEU A 195 -6.55 -16.65 -4.48
C LEU A 195 -5.14 -16.75 -5.10
N PRO A 196 -4.69 -17.91 -5.66
CA PRO A 196 -3.41 -17.99 -6.35
C PRO A 196 -3.29 -17.02 -7.54
N GLY A 197 -4.36 -16.83 -8.32
CA GLY A 197 -4.37 -15.90 -9.45
C GLY A 197 -4.28 -14.44 -9.03
N VAL A 198 -4.96 -14.06 -7.93
CA VAL A 198 -4.83 -12.72 -7.34
C VAL A 198 -3.39 -12.44 -6.91
N ILE A 199 -2.75 -13.41 -6.23
CA ILE A 199 -1.36 -13.31 -5.79
C ILE A 199 -0.42 -13.17 -7.00
N GLU A 200 -0.66 -13.93 -8.08
CA GLU A 200 0.17 -13.86 -9.28
C GLU A 200 0.08 -12.49 -9.95
N HIS A 201 -1.11 -11.90 -10.07
CA HIS A 201 -1.26 -10.54 -10.62
C HIS A 201 -0.52 -9.47 -9.81
N ILE A 202 -0.45 -9.61 -8.48
CA ILE A 202 0.35 -8.71 -7.64
C ILE A 202 1.84 -8.84 -7.98
N LYS A 203 2.32 -10.08 -8.11
CA LYS A 203 3.72 -10.37 -8.47
C LYS A 203 4.08 -9.79 -9.82
N GLU A 204 3.22 -9.97 -10.82
CA GLU A 204 3.44 -9.43 -12.17
C GLU A 204 3.67 -7.91 -12.13
N ILE A 205 2.80 -7.17 -11.44
CA ILE A 205 2.96 -5.71 -11.29
C ILE A 205 4.25 -5.36 -10.53
N LEU A 206 4.59 -6.06 -9.46
CA LEU A 206 5.83 -5.80 -8.72
C LEU A 206 7.07 -6.10 -9.56
N ILE A 207 7.06 -7.15 -10.38
CA ILE A 207 8.14 -7.50 -11.30
C ILE A 207 8.27 -6.45 -12.42
N GLU A 208 7.15 -5.94 -12.94
CA GLU A 208 7.17 -4.84 -13.90
C GLU A 208 7.78 -3.57 -13.29
N PHE A 209 7.35 -3.17 -12.09
CA PHE A 209 7.95 -2.05 -11.37
C PHE A 209 9.43 -2.28 -11.03
N ALA A 210 9.83 -3.52 -10.71
CA ALA A 210 11.23 -3.86 -10.44
C ALA A 210 12.17 -3.64 -11.63
N LYS A 211 11.63 -3.48 -12.85
CA LYS A 211 12.39 -3.17 -14.07
C LYS A 211 12.52 -1.68 -14.34
N VAL A 212 11.95 -0.80 -13.52
CA VAL A 212 11.87 0.64 -13.81
C VAL A 212 13.24 1.34 -13.95
N ASP A 213 14.28 0.76 -13.37
CA ASP A 213 15.66 1.25 -13.49
C ASP A 213 16.43 0.64 -14.67
N ILE A 214 15.83 -0.29 -15.41
CA ILE A 214 16.40 -1.00 -16.56
C ILE A 214 15.61 -0.67 -17.84
N GLU A 215 14.30 -0.93 -17.83
CA GLU A 215 13.42 -0.91 -19.00
C GLU A 215 11.97 -0.59 -18.59
N ASP A 216 11.62 0.67 -18.28
CA ASP A 216 10.20 1.11 -18.30
C ASP A 216 10.07 2.65 -18.32
N LYS A 217 9.56 3.23 -19.41
CA LYS A 217 9.31 4.69 -19.48
C LYS A 217 8.02 5.12 -18.78
N LYS A 218 7.00 4.25 -18.75
CA LYS A 218 5.68 4.53 -18.17
C LYS A 218 5.76 4.59 -16.65
N PHE A 219 6.24 3.54 -15.99
CA PHE A 219 6.38 3.52 -14.52
C PHE A 219 7.39 4.55 -14.03
N LYS A 220 8.45 4.81 -14.79
CA LYS A 220 9.40 5.89 -14.47
C LYS A 220 8.69 7.25 -14.38
N LYS A 221 7.82 7.55 -15.34
CA LYS A 221 7.03 8.79 -15.30
C LYS A 221 6.08 8.81 -14.11
N LEU A 222 5.32 7.73 -13.88
CA LEU A 222 4.39 7.64 -12.75
C LEU A 222 5.08 7.84 -11.39
N ILE A 223 6.26 7.22 -11.19
CA ILE A 223 7.07 7.40 -9.99
C ILE A 223 7.57 8.85 -9.87
N THR A 224 8.06 9.44 -10.96
CA THR A 224 8.57 10.82 -10.94
C THR A 224 7.48 11.82 -10.60
N ASP A 225 6.30 11.68 -11.21
CA ASP A 225 5.14 12.53 -10.96
C ASP A 225 4.66 12.36 -9.51
N PHE A 226 4.58 11.11 -9.03
CA PHE A 226 4.24 10.80 -7.65
C PHE A 226 5.21 11.44 -6.63
N GLN A 227 6.52 11.24 -6.82
CA GLN A 227 7.52 11.78 -5.89
C GLN A 227 7.53 13.30 -5.87
N SER A 228 7.28 13.92 -7.02
CA SER A 228 7.24 15.38 -7.14
C SER A 228 6.03 15.97 -6.44
N ALA A 229 4.87 15.32 -6.55
CA ALA A 229 3.60 15.82 -6.02
C ALA A 229 3.36 15.48 -4.53
N TYR A 230 3.79 14.30 -4.06
CA TYR A 230 3.35 13.77 -2.76
C TYR A 230 4.47 13.49 -1.76
N VAL A 231 5.73 13.44 -2.20
CA VAL A 231 6.86 12.98 -1.36
C VAL A 231 7.82 14.12 -1.07
N ASN A 232 8.11 14.29 0.23
CA ASN A 232 9.14 15.24 0.71
C ASN A 232 10.49 14.94 0.05
N ARG A 233 11.25 15.98 -0.29
CA ARG A 233 12.53 15.86 -1.02
C ARG A 233 13.51 14.88 -0.36
N GLU A 234 13.60 14.89 0.96
CA GLU A 234 14.47 13.99 1.76
C GLU A 234 14.05 12.52 1.70
N SER A 235 12.78 12.23 1.38
CA SER A 235 12.21 10.88 1.32
C SER A 235 12.07 10.34 -0.10
N ARG A 236 12.53 11.10 -1.10
CA ARG A 236 12.55 10.67 -2.50
C ARG A 236 13.66 9.65 -2.72
N LYS A 237 13.35 8.65 -3.53
CA LYS A 237 14.19 7.52 -3.89
C LYS A 237 14.54 7.58 -5.38
N SER A 238 15.74 7.12 -5.71
CA SER A 238 16.17 6.80 -7.07
C SER A 238 15.34 5.64 -7.65
N LEU A 239 15.32 5.51 -8.99
CA LEU A 239 14.60 4.41 -9.64
C LEU A 239 15.13 3.03 -9.23
N GLN A 240 16.42 2.93 -8.92
CA GLN A 240 17.02 1.69 -8.45
C GLN A 240 16.52 1.31 -7.05
N GLU A 241 16.37 2.28 -6.15
CA GLU A 241 15.78 2.05 -4.84
C GLU A 241 14.30 1.64 -4.94
N TRP A 242 13.55 2.21 -5.90
CA TRP A 242 12.19 1.73 -6.21
C TRP A 242 12.18 0.29 -6.71
N ALA A 243 13.12 -0.08 -7.59
CA ALA A 243 13.25 -1.45 -8.05
C ALA A 243 13.56 -2.43 -6.90
N ILE A 244 14.46 -2.04 -5.99
CA ILE A 244 14.77 -2.77 -4.76
C ILE A 244 13.52 -2.94 -3.88
N ASP A 245 12.76 -1.85 -3.65
CA ASP A 245 11.54 -1.89 -2.85
C ASP A 245 10.53 -2.89 -3.42
N CYS A 246 10.34 -2.91 -4.74
CA CYS A 246 9.43 -3.84 -5.41
C CYS A 246 9.88 -5.29 -5.29
N LEU A 247 11.19 -5.58 -5.36
CA LEU A 247 11.72 -6.93 -5.15
C LEU A 247 11.55 -7.39 -3.70
N LYS A 248 11.71 -6.49 -2.71
CA LYS A 248 11.41 -6.80 -1.30
C LYS A 248 9.93 -7.11 -1.10
N LEU A 249 9.04 -6.32 -1.70
CA LEU A 249 7.60 -6.57 -1.65
C LEU A 249 7.23 -7.89 -2.33
N ASN A 250 7.87 -8.22 -3.46
CA ASN A 250 7.65 -9.48 -4.15
C ASN A 250 8.02 -10.68 -3.27
N TYR A 251 9.08 -10.55 -2.47
CA TYR A 251 9.43 -11.56 -1.47
C TYR A 251 8.34 -11.71 -0.40
N LEU A 252 7.77 -10.62 0.13
CA LEU A 252 6.62 -10.70 1.05
C LEU A 252 5.42 -11.41 0.38
N VAL A 253 5.11 -11.10 -0.87
CA VAL A 253 4.01 -11.74 -1.61
C VAL A 253 4.25 -13.24 -1.80
N LYS A 254 5.52 -13.65 -1.99
CA LYS A 254 5.91 -15.06 -2.00
C LYS A 254 5.68 -15.74 -0.64
N VAL A 255 6.04 -15.09 0.46
CA VAL A 255 5.78 -15.58 1.82
C VAL A 255 4.27 -15.71 2.09
N ILE A 256 3.45 -14.77 1.61
CA ILE A 256 1.99 -14.86 1.68
C ILE A 256 1.45 -16.05 0.88
N LYS A 257 1.96 -16.28 -0.34
CA LYS A 257 1.61 -17.45 -1.16
C LYS A 257 1.92 -18.75 -0.43
N ASP A 258 3.13 -18.87 0.12
CA ASP A 258 3.60 -20.04 0.86
C ASP A 258 2.61 -20.44 1.96
N VAL A 259 2.06 -19.46 2.68
CA VAL A 259 1.11 -19.71 3.76
C VAL A 259 -0.30 -19.95 3.24
N LEU A 260 -0.84 -19.04 2.43
CA LEU A 260 -2.26 -19.08 2.05
C LEU A 260 -2.58 -20.14 1.00
N VAL A 261 -1.64 -20.41 0.10
CA VAL A 261 -1.80 -21.36 -1.01
C VAL A 261 -1.10 -22.67 -0.69
N ASP A 262 0.19 -22.62 -0.36
CA ASP A 262 0.99 -23.83 -0.16
C ASP A 262 0.87 -24.41 1.26
N LYS A 263 0.04 -23.79 2.11
CA LYS A 263 -0.33 -24.23 3.46
C LYS A 263 0.88 -24.46 4.39
N LYS A 264 1.95 -23.69 4.19
CA LYS A 264 3.12 -23.70 5.06
C LYS A 264 2.84 -22.95 6.37
N ASP A 265 3.61 -23.26 7.41
CA ASP A 265 3.42 -22.68 8.74
C ASP A 265 3.66 -21.17 8.77
N ASN A 266 2.75 -20.42 9.41
CA ASN A 266 2.80 -18.96 9.46
C ASN A 266 4.07 -18.45 10.16
N ASN A 267 4.44 -19.06 11.30
CA ASN A 267 5.56 -18.59 12.11
C ASN A 267 6.89 -18.89 11.42
N GLU A 268 7.04 -20.08 10.86
CA GLU A 268 8.21 -20.45 10.06
C GLU A 268 8.42 -19.49 8.90
N ARG A 269 7.34 -19.16 8.18
CA ARG A 269 7.40 -18.28 7.01
C ARG A 269 7.64 -16.82 7.36
N TYR A 270 7.07 -16.35 8.47
CA TYR A 270 7.41 -15.03 9.01
C TYR A 270 8.87 -14.95 9.45
N ASN A 271 9.40 -15.98 10.12
CA ASN A 271 10.81 -16.00 10.52
C ASN A 271 11.74 -15.94 9.30
N LYS A 272 11.44 -16.66 8.22
CA LYS A 272 12.17 -16.54 6.95
C LYS A 272 12.10 -15.13 6.36
N PHE A 273 10.96 -14.47 6.47
CA PHE A 273 10.82 -13.08 6.06
C PHE A 273 11.70 -12.13 6.90
N VAL A 274 11.79 -12.36 8.22
CA VAL A 274 12.67 -11.59 9.11
C VAL A 274 14.15 -11.87 8.80
N GLU A 275 14.53 -13.13 8.58
CA GLU A 275 15.89 -13.52 8.16
C GLU A 275 16.27 -12.85 6.85
N PHE A 276 15.39 -12.86 5.85
CA PHE A 276 15.58 -12.15 4.58
C PHE A 276 15.83 -10.65 4.78
N LYS A 277 15.05 -9.99 5.65
CA LYS A 277 15.27 -8.57 5.97
C LYS A 277 16.63 -8.35 6.61
N LYS A 278 17.04 -9.23 7.52
CA LYS A 278 18.34 -9.16 8.19
C LYS A 278 19.49 -9.35 7.20
N GLU A 279 19.44 -10.37 6.35
CA GLU A 279 20.44 -10.60 5.30
C GLU A 279 20.59 -9.36 4.40
N PHE A 280 19.47 -8.75 3.99
CA PHE A 280 19.48 -7.53 3.20
C PHE A 280 20.13 -6.35 3.95
N GLU A 281 19.78 -6.15 5.22
CA GLU A 281 20.39 -5.10 6.05
C GLU A 281 21.89 -5.30 6.26
N ASP A 282 22.33 -6.55 6.42
CA ASP A 282 23.74 -6.89 6.58
C ASP A 282 24.49 -6.48 5.32
N ILE A 283 23.97 -6.79 4.12
CA ILE A 283 24.53 -6.34 2.83
C ILE A 283 24.63 -4.81 2.78
N VAL A 284 23.56 -4.09 3.16
CA VAL A 284 23.57 -2.61 3.14
C VAL A 284 24.69 -2.05 4.00
N LYS A 285 24.96 -2.65 5.17
CA LYS A 285 25.94 -2.22 6.18
C LYS A 285 27.38 -2.70 5.90
N MET A 286 27.60 -3.57 4.91
CA MET A 286 28.93 -4.10 4.58
C MET A 286 29.93 -2.98 4.23
N SER A 287 31.21 -3.25 4.51
CA SER A 287 32.31 -2.39 4.08
C SER A 287 32.43 -2.35 2.55
N VAL A 288 33.10 -1.33 2.02
CA VAL A 288 33.31 -1.18 0.57
C VAL A 288 34.07 -2.38 -0.01
N ASP A 289 35.09 -2.87 0.70
CA ASP A 289 35.89 -4.02 0.26
C ASP A 289 35.05 -5.30 0.25
N ASP A 290 34.25 -5.54 1.29
CA ASP A 290 33.38 -6.71 1.35
C ASP A 290 32.28 -6.67 0.28
N LYS A 291 31.72 -5.48 0.00
CA LYS A 291 30.74 -5.30 -1.10
C LYS A 291 31.36 -5.64 -2.45
N LYS A 292 32.62 -5.29 -2.67
CA LYS A 292 33.32 -5.61 -3.93
C LYS A 292 33.48 -7.12 -4.11
N SER A 293 33.90 -7.83 -3.06
CA SER A 293 34.00 -9.30 -3.09
C SER A 293 32.62 -9.97 -3.25
N LEU A 294 31.60 -9.48 -2.56
CA LEU A 294 30.23 -9.97 -2.71
C LEU A 294 29.72 -9.77 -4.15
N ARG A 295 29.97 -8.60 -4.73
CA ARG A 295 29.56 -8.26 -6.09
C ARG A 295 30.05 -9.27 -7.12
N GLU A 296 31.32 -9.66 -7.04
CA GLU A 296 31.92 -10.61 -7.99
C GLU A 296 31.19 -11.96 -7.95
N ASN A 297 30.89 -12.45 -6.74
CA ASN A 297 30.12 -13.69 -6.55
C ASN A 297 28.69 -13.56 -7.09
N LEU A 298 27.99 -12.47 -6.74
CA LEU A 298 26.61 -12.24 -7.19
C LEU A 298 26.52 -12.11 -8.72
N LEU A 299 27.47 -11.43 -9.36
CA LEU A 299 27.47 -11.30 -10.83
C LEU A 299 27.78 -12.62 -11.54
N LYS A 300 28.65 -13.46 -10.96
CA LYS A 300 28.92 -14.80 -11.47
C LYS A 300 27.65 -15.65 -11.44
N GLU A 301 26.96 -15.67 -10.31
CA GLU A 301 25.70 -16.40 -10.15
C GLU A 301 24.60 -15.85 -11.06
N ALA A 302 24.48 -14.52 -11.15
CA ALA A 302 23.52 -13.87 -12.05
C ALA A 302 23.76 -14.23 -13.52
N ASN A 303 25.01 -14.32 -13.96
CA ASN A 303 25.35 -14.74 -15.32
C ASN A 303 24.89 -16.18 -15.62
N GLU A 304 24.91 -17.07 -14.62
CA GLU A 304 24.46 -18.46 -14.77
C GLU A 304 22.93 -18.59 -14.74
N LYS A 305 22.24 -17.78 -13.91
CA LYS A 305 20.81 -17.96 -13.63
C LYS A 305 19.87 -16.96 -14.32
N LEU A 306 20.33 -15.76 -14.67
CA LEU A 306 19.46 -14.66 -15.16
C LEU A 306 19.74 -14.29 -16.62
N LYS A 307 18.70 -14.33 -17.46
CA LYS A 307 18.81 -13.99 -18.89
C LYS A 307 19.28 -12.56 -19.15
N TYR A 308 18.91 -11.62 -18.28
CA TYR A 308 19.18 -10.19 -18.43
C TYR A 308 20.30 -9.69 -17.50
N TRP A 309 21.15 -10.59 -16.99
CA TRP A 309 22.22 -10.27 -16.02
C TRP A 309 23.15 -9.13 -16.48
N LYS A 310 23.33 -8.93 -17.80
CA LYS A 310 24.18 -7.86 -18.33
C LYS A 310 23.72 -6.47 -17.88
N PHE A 311 22.42 -6.26 -17.70
CA PHE A 311 21.86 -5.01 -17.19
C PHE A 311 22.16 -4.79 -15.69
N LEU A 312 22.42 -5.88 -14.96
CA LEU A 312 22.74 -5.85 -13.53
C LEU A 312 24.20 -5.45 -13.25
N LYS A 313 25.09 -5.48 -14.26
CA LYS A 313 26.50 -5.07 -14.11
C LYS A 313 26.71 -3.65 -13.60
N GLY A 314 25.77 -2.75 -13.86
CA GLY A 314 25.81 -1.35 -13.39
C GLY A 314 24.98 -1.09 -12.13
N LYS A 315 24.41 -2.14 -11.51
CA LYS A 315 23.51 -2.03 -10.36
C LYS A 315 24.22 -2.35 -9.06
N SER A 316 23.68 -1.91 -7.94
CA SER A 316 24.25 -2.15 -6.62
C SER A 316 24.11 -3.61 -6.20
N GLU A 317 24.91 -4.03 -5.24
CA GLU A 317 24.95 -5.38 -4.70
C GLU A 317 23.57 -5.79 -4.16
N GLU A 318 22.88 -4.87 -3.48
CA GLU A 318 21.53 -5.07 -2.97
C GLU A 318 20.54 -5.41 -4.09
N ARG A 319 20.64 -4.70 -5.22
CA ARG A 319 19.77 -4.89 -6.39
C ARG A 319 20.01 -6.24 -7.07
N ILE A 320 21.26 -6.72 -7.10
CA ILE A 320 21.63 -8.02 -7.70
C ILE A 320 21.22 -9.16 -6.77
N PHE A 321 21.55 -9.05 -5.48
CA PHE A 321 21.17 -10.01 -4.45
C PHE A 321 19.67 -10.28 -4.45
N LEU A 322 18.86 -9.22 -4.50
CA LEU A 322 17.41 -9.36 -4.48
C LEU A 322 16.84 -10.06 -5.71
N GLU A 323 17.46 -9.95 -6.89
CA GLU A 323 17.03 -10.70 -8.08
C GLU A 323 17.30 -12.18 -7.93
N LEU A 324 18.50 -12.53 -7.46
CA LEU A 324 18.87 -13.91 -7.22
C LEU A 324 17.96 -14.55 -6.17
N LYS A 325 17.64 -13.81 -5.09
CA LYS A 325 16.67 -14.27 -4.09
C LYS A 325 15.27 -14.51 -4.63
N GLN A 326 14.88 -13.92 -5.76
CA GLN A 326 13.61 -14.27 -6.40
C GLN A 326 13.62 -15.72 -6.94
N LEU A 327 14.79 -16.23 -7.32
CA LEU A 327 14.99 -17.55 -7.92
C LEU A 327 15.13 -18.69 -6.90
N ASP A 328 15.61 -18.40 -5.69
CA ASP A 328 16.00 -19.43 -4.71
C ASP A 328 14.84 -20.26 -4.13
N TRP A 329 13.61 -20.12 -4.63
CA TRP A 329 12.52 -21.04 -4.26
C TRP A 329 11.48 -21.23 -5.36
#